data_AF-A0A4R6AEA7-F1
#
_entry.id   AF-A0A4R6AEA7-F1
#
_cell.length_a   1.000
_cell.length_b   1.000
_cell.length_c   1.000
_cell.angle_alpha   90.00
_cell.angle_beta   90.00
_cell.angle_gamma   90.00
#
_symmetry.space_group_name_H-M   'P 1'
#
loop_
_entity.id
_entity.type
_entity.pdbx_description
1 polymer ?
#
loop_
_entity_poly.entity_id
_entity_poly.type
_entity_poly.pdbx_seq_one_letter_code
_entity_poly.pdbx_strand_id
1 'polypeptide(L)'
;MKLLALCIALSLSVAGAAHAVSGRGYEVCRLDPGGDNFLALRSGPGASNPMLMRLPPRTVVESRGSPTHGKWLPVVVLGWPGKQFLRDLPAGFVFGDYLCPI
;
A
#
# COMPACT_ATOMS: atom_id res chain seq x y z
N MET A 1 45.90 -31.53 -18.10
CA MET A 1 45.75 -30.07 -17.92
C MET A 1 44.99 -29.48 -19.11
N LYS A 2 43.66 -29.62 -19.16
CA LYS A 2 42.82 -29.05 -20.26
C LYS A 2 41.31 -29.07 -19.95
N LEU A 3 40.92 -28.97 -18.67
CA LEU A 3 39.52 -29.13 -18.26
C LEU A 3 39.04 -28.04 -17.29
N LEU A 4 39.75 -26.91 -17.18
CA LEU A 4 39.45 -25.89 -16.17
C LEU A 4 38.88 -24.56 -16.73
N ALA A 5 38.46 -24.51 -17.99
CA ALA A 5 38.19 -23.22 -18.66
C ALA A 5 36.79 -23.07 -19.29
N LEU A 6 35.78 -23.83 -18.86
CA LEU A 6 34.46 -23.81 -19.54
C LEU A 6 33.24 -23.45 -18.67
N CYS A 7 33.39 -23.20 -17.36
CA CYS A 7 32.22 -22.97 -16.50
C CYS A 7 31.91 -21.50 -16.16
N ILE A 8 32.67 -20.52 -16.67
CA ILE A 8 32.53 -19.11 -16.25
C ILE A 8 31.62 -18.28 -17.20
N ALA A 9 31.14 -18.86 -18.31
CA ALA A 9 30.51 -18.07 -19.39
C ALA A 9 28.96 -18.03 -19.41
N LEU A 10 28.25 -18.60 -18.42
CA LEU A 10 26.79 -18.80 -18.54
C LEU A 10 25.97 -18.35 -17.32
N SER A 11 26.15 -17.11 -16.89
CA SER A 11 25.24 -16.49 -15.92
C SER A 11 25.12 -14.98 -16.10
N LEU A 12 25.00 -14.51 -17.35
CA LEU A 12 24.53 -13.16 -17.62
C LEU A 12 23.01 -13.08 -17.33
N SER A 13 22.72 -12.77 -16.06
CA SER A 13 21.77 -11.74 -15.64
C SER A 13 20.46 -11.62 -16.44
N VAL A 14 19.44 -12.37 -16.01
CA VAL A 14 18.05 -11.91 -16.14
C VAL A 14 17.85 -10.82 -15.08
N ALA A 15 18.28 -9.60 -15.39
CA ALA A 15 17.88 -8.42 -14.64
C ALA A 15 16.41 -8.15 -14.99
N GLY A 16 15.49 -8.77 -14.27
CA GLY A 16 14.07 -8.46 -14.38
C GLY A 16 13.88 -6.98 -14.07
N ALA A 17 13.34 -6.23 -15.03
CA ALA A 17 12.91 -4.85 -14.79
C ALA A 17 11.85 -4.88 -13.69
N ALA A 18 12.22 -4.47 -12.49
CA ALA A 18 11.27 -4.20 -11.42
C ALA A 18 10.48 -2.95 -11.83
N HIS A 19 9.35 -3.15 -12.51
CA HIS A 19 8.41 -2.08 -12.77
C HIS A 19 7.86 -1.62 -11.43
N ALA A 20 8.27 -0.44 -10.97
CA ALA A 20 7.63 0.24 -9.87
C ALA A 20 6.20 0.58 -10.34
N VAL A 21 5.24 -0.27 -9.98
CA VAL A 21 3.83 0.02 -10.20
C VAL A 21 3.49 1.20 -9.28
N SER A 22 3.39 2.38 -9.88
CA SER A 22 2.76 3.52 -9.21
C SER A 22 1.30 3.19 -9.01
N GLY A 23 0.86 3.25 -7.76
CA GLY A 23 -0.52 3.00 -7.39
C GLY A 23 -1.42 4.18 -7.73
N ARG A 24 -2.72 3.93 -7.71
CA ARG A 24 -3.72 5.02 -7.76
C ARG A 24 -3.76 5.73 -6.42
N GLY A 25 -3.82 7.07 -6.47
CA GLY A 25 -4.02 7.93 -5.32
C GLY A 25 -5.48 7.98 -4.90
N TYR A 26 -5.71 8.06 -3.60
CA TYR A 26 -7.03 8.25 -3.00
C TYR A 26 -6.94 9.17 -1.79
N GLU A 27 -8.06 9.77 -1.42
CA GLU A 27 -8.25 10.40 -0.13
C GLU A 27 -9.31 9.67 0.70
N VAL A 28 -9.16 9.72 2.02
CA VAL A 28 -10.16 9.24 2.97
C VAL A 28 -11.34 10.23 3.00
N CYS A 29 -12.51 9.73 2.62
CA CYS A 29 -13.75 10.50 2.46
C CYS A 29 -14.95 9.68 2.99
N ARG A 30 -16.17 10.28 2.95
CA ARG A 30 -17.44 9.61 3.32
C ARG A 30 -17.49 9.05 4.74
N LEU A 31 -16.64 9.56 5.62
CA LEU A 31 -16.70 9.31 7.06
C LEU A 31 -17.93 10.02 7.64
N ASP A 32 -18.59 9.38 8.61
CA ASP A 32 -19.72 9.97 9.34
C ASP A 32 -19.20 10.78 10.54
N PRO A 33 -19.37 12.13 10.56
CA PRO A 33 -18.94 12.95 11.69
C PRO A 33 -19.68 12.62 13.00
N GLY A 34 -20.85 11.98 12.92
CA GLY A 34 -21.65 11.55 14.07
C GLY A 34 -21.23 10.21 14.67
N GLY A 35 -20.30 9.48 14.04
CA GLY A 35 -19.92 8.13 14.46
C GLY A 35 -18.53 7.70 13.99
N ASP A 36 -18.36 7.46 12.69
CA ASP A 36 -17.11 7.00 12.08
C ASP A 36 -16.14 8.15 11.79
N ASN A 37 -15.49 8.68 12.82
CA ASN A 37 -14.58 9.82 12.66
C ASN A 37 -13.19 9.49 12.07
N PHE A 38 -12.95 8.22 11.72
CA PHE A 38 -11.70 7.78 11.10
C PHE A 38 -11.89 6.49 10.29
N LEU A 39 -11.02 6.29 9.30
CA LEU A 39 -10.86 5.00 8.61
C LEU A 39 -9.75 4.18 9.29
N ALA A 40 -10.01 2.91 9.59
CA ALA A 40 -9.01 2.04 10.20
C ALA A 40 -8.03 1.48 9.14
N LEU A 41 -6.72 1.74 9.32
CA LEU A 41 -5.66 0.99 8.66
C LEU A 41 -5.45 -0.31 9.43
N ARG A 42 -5.53 -1.46 8.76
CA ARG A 42 -5.40 -2.78 9.37
C ARG A 42 -4.21 -3.56 8.82
N SER A 43 -3.72 -4.52 9.60
CA SER A 43 -2.60 -5.37 9.19
C SER A 43 -2.95 -6.36 8.07
N GLY A 44 -4.25 -6.62 7.87
CA GLY A 44 -4.75 -7.54 6.87
C GLY A 44 -6.16 -7.17 6.39
N PRO A 45 -6.64 -7.78 5.30
CA PRO A 45 -7.96 -7.53 4.76
C PRO A 45 -9.04 -8.13 5.67
N GLY A 46 -9.87 -7.28 6.28
CA GLY A 46 -10.98 -7.71 7.14
C GLY A 46 -10.98 -7.01 8.49
N ALA A 47 -12.17 -6.78 9.05
CA ALA A 47 -12.35 -6.10 10.33
C ALA A 47 -11.82 -6.89 11.54
N SER A 48 -11.58 -8.20 11.39
CA SER A 48 -10.95 -9.05 12.41
C SER A 48 -9.44 -8.86 12.54
N ASN A 49 -8.77 -8.28 11.54
CA ASN A 49 -7.34 -8.03 11.60
C ASN A 49 -7.02 -6.83 12.53
N PRO A 50 -5.91 -6.86 13.28
CA PRO A 50 -5.48 -5.75 14.12
C PRO A 50 -5.50 -4.39 13.40
N MET A 51 -6.01 -3.36 14.09
CA MET A 51 -5.89 -1.98 13.64
C MET A 51 -4.49 -1.46 13.96
N LEU A 52 -3.82 -0.94 12.93
CA LEU A 52 -2.50 -0.34 13.01
C LEU A 52 -2.58 1.16 13.28
N MET A 53 -3.52 1.85 12.63
CA MET A 53 -3.63 3.31 12.69
C MET A 53 -5.06 3.78 12.41
N ARG A 54 -5.43 4.90 13.01
CA ARG A 54 -6.64 5.67 12.67
C ARG A 54 -6.29 6.71 11.62
N LEU A 55 -6.98 6.68 10.48
CA LEU A 55 -6.78 7.62 9.38
C LEU A 55 -7.88 8.69 9.44
N PRO A 56 -7.55 9.96 9.77
CA PRO A 56 -8.55 11.03 9.79
C PRO A 56 -9.10 11.32 8.38
N PRO A 57 -10.19 12.10 8.27
CA PRO A 57 -10.66 12.62 6.98
C PRO A 57 -9.54 13.32 6.21
N ARG A 58 -9.58 13.23 4.87
CA ARG A 58 -8.59 13.80 3.95
C ARG A 58 -7.18 13.20 4.07
N THR A 59 -7.04 12.04 4.70
CA THR A 59 -5.80 11.26 4.62
C THR A 59 -5.58 10.79 3.19
N VAL A 60 -4.43 11.10 2.61
CA VAL A 60 -4.02 10.65 1.28
C VAL A 60 -3.33 9.30 1.38
N VAL A 61 -3.77 8.36 0.56
CA VAL A 61 -3.21 7.01 0.46
C VAL A 61 -2.95 6.65 -1.00
N GLU A 62 -2.00 5.74 -1.23
CA GLU A 62 -1.72 5.20 -2.56
C GLU A 62 -1.91 3.68 -2.53
N SER A 63 -2.60 3.13 -3.53
CA SER A 63 -2.83 1.69 -3.63
C SER A 63 -1.52 0.92 -3.86
N ARG A 64 -1.39 -0.27 -3.28
CA ARG A 64 -0.26 -1.19 -3.54
C ARG A 64 -0.69 -2.50 -4.21
N GLY A 65 -1.89 -2.52 -4.79
CA GLY A 65 -2.44 -3.68 -5.48
C GLY A 65 -3.93 -3.56 -5.72
N SER A 66 -4.54 -4.66 -6.14
CA SER A 66 -5.99 -4.77 -6.30
C SER A 66 -6.70 -4.97 -4.96
N PRO A 67 -7.98 -4.58 -4.83
CA PRO A 67 -8.81 -4.95 -3.69
C PRO A 67 -8.86 -6.47 -3.48
N THR A 68 -8.90 -6.89 -2.22
CA THR A 68 -8.98 -8.28 -1.79
C THR A 68 -10.12 -8.46 -0.77
N HIS A 69 -10.60 -9.70 -0.60
CA HIS A 69 -11.69 -10.03 0.34
C HIS A 69 -12.87 -9.03 0.29
N GLY A 70 -13.37 -8.77 -0.93
CA GLY A 70 -14.32 -7.70 -1.20
C GLY A 70 -13.62 -6.39 -1.50
N LYS A 71 -13.81 -5.38 -0.64
CA LYS A 71 -13.35 -4.00 -0.88
C LYS A 71 -12.11 -3.60 -0.08
N TRP A 72 -11.36 -4.55 0.48
CA TRP A 72 -10.16 -4.22 1.27
C TRP A 72 -8.98 -3.94 0.33
N LEU A 73 -8.55 -2.69 0.29
CA LEU A 73 -7.47 -2.23 -0.58
C LEU A 73 -6.15 -2.18 0.20
N PRO A 74 -5.08 -2.84 -0.28
CA PRO A 74 -3.74 -2.61 0.25
C PRO A 74 -3.26 -1.21 -0.13
N VAL A 75 -2.80 -0.44 0.84
CA VAL A 75 -2.38 0.94 0.66
C VAL A 75 -1.11 1.27 1.44
N VAL A 76 -0.42 2.33 1.01
CA VAL A 76 0.46 3.11 1.88
C VAL A 76 -0.17 4.46 2.19
N VAL A 77 0.12 5.00 3.37
CA VAL A 77 -0.36 6.31 3.83
C VAL A 77 0.69 7.36 3.52
N LEU A 78 0.33 8.36 2.70
CA LEU A 78 1.21 9.46 2.32
C LEU A 78 1.18 10.59 3.36
N GLY A 79 0.00 10.83 3.95
CA GLY A 79 -0.17 11.86 4.98
C GLY A 79 -1.59 12.38 5.06
N TRP A 80 -1.80 13.40 5.87
CA TRP A 80 -3.06 14.12 6.05
C TRP A 80 -2.74 15.60 6.37
N PRO A 81 -3.74 16.51 6.42
CA PRO A 81 -3.47 17.91 6.74
C PRO A 81 -2.65 18.07 8.04
N GLY A 82 -1.50 18.74 7.94
CA GLY A 82 -0.58 18.96 9.05
C GLY A 82 0.39 17.80 9.35
N LYS A 83 0.34 16.68 8.60
CA LYS A 83 1.30 15.58 8.76
C LYS A 83 1.58 14.86 7.44
N GLN A 84 2.85 14.82 7.06
CA GLN A 84 3.33 14.08 5.89
C GLN A 84 4.34 13.01 6.32
N PHE A 85 4.31 11.87 5.65
CA PHE A 85 5.30 10.82 5.81
C PHE A 85 6.28 10.88 4.64
N LEU A 86 7.56 11.12 4.94
CA LEU A 86 8.61 11.26 3.92
C LEU A 86 9.39 9.95 3.70
N ARG A 87 9.37 9.06 4.69
CA ARG A 87 10.04 7.76 4.73
C ARG A 87 9.20 6.78 5.57
N ASP A 88 9.44 5.48 5.38
CA ASP A 88 8.79 4.41 6.15
C ASP A 88 7.26 4.55 6.21
N LEU A 89 6.67 4.76 5.03
CA LEU A 89 5.25 5.01 4.85
C LEU A 89 4.42 3.92 5.54
N PRO A 90 3.52 4.28 6.48
CA PRO A 90 2.64 3.29 7.10
C PRO A 90 1.86 2.54 6.03
N ALA A 91 1.87 1.22 6.09
CA ALA A 91 1.25 0.35 5.11
C ALA A 91 0.26 -0.61 5.76
N GLY A 92 -0.77 -1.00 5.03
CA GLY A 92 -1.79 -1.91 5.51
C GLY A 92 -2.98 -1.99 4.57
N PHE A 93 -4.14 -2.36 5.11
CA PHE A 93 -5.39 -2.51 4.38
C PHE A 93 -6.45 -1.56 4.91
N VAL A 94 -7.20 -0.95 4.02
CA VAL A 94 -8.35 -0.08 4.34
C VAL A 94 -9.59 -0.54 3.60
N PHE A 95 -10.77 -0.25 4.13
CA PHE A 95 -12.03 -0.55 3.44
C PHE A 95 -12.32 0.53 2.39
N GLY A 96 -12.37 0.13 1.12
CA GLY A 96 -12.40 1.04 -0.03
C GLY A 96 -13.64 1.92 -0.16
N ASP A 97 -14.73 1.62 0.56
CA ASP A 97 -15.93 2.47 0.57
C ASP A 97 -15.72 3.81 1.29
N TYR A 98 -14.59 3.99 1.97
CA TYR A 98 -14.21 5.28 2.55
C TYR A 98 -13.06 5.96 1.78
N LEU A 99 -12.82 5.54 0.54
CA LEU A 99 -11.85 6.15 -0.36
C LEU A 99 -12.53 6.87 -1.53
N CYS A 100 -12.00 8.04 -1.89
CA CYS A 100 -12.37 8.80 -3.07
C CYS A 100 -11.12 8.99 -3.95
N PRO A 101 -11.20 8.81 -5.28
CA PRO A 101 -10.07 9.05 -6.17
C PRO A 101 -9.68 10.53 -6.14
N ILE A 102 -8.39 10.81 -6.30
CA ILE A 102 -7.81 12.16 -6.43
C ILE A 102 -7.05 12.31 -7.75
#